data_AF-A0A6L4ZIE2-F1
#
_entry.id   AF-A0A6L4ZIE2-F1
#
_cell.length_a   1.000
_cell.length_b   1.000
_cell.length_c   1.000
_cell.angle_alpha   90.00
_cell.angle_beta   90.00
_cell.angle_gamma   90.00
#
_symmetry.space_group_name_H-M   'P 1'
#
loop_
_entity.id
_entity.type
_entity.pdbx_description
1 polymer ?
#
loop_
_entity_poly.entity_id
_entity_poly.type
_entity_poly.pdbx_seq_one_letter_code
_entity_poly.pdbx_strand_id
1 'polypeptide(L)'
;MTVKQYQRKFIIYSLFVLVLSQVITKIINIPEKAQAQTKSTAKVNYLAMREKHVNLLRGLPHNLSYDPRRKAISEMQQQEQEIFSRRIKDGVSPLISATTWTSIGPSPIPNGIVTNVFGTNIPVSGRISAIAVHPTNPDIVYVGAAQGGVFR
;
A
#
# COMPACT_ATOMS: atom_id res chain seq x y z
N MET A 1 54.74 -8.50 50.35
CA MET A 1 54.03 -8.98 49.14
C MET A 1 55.10 -9.32 48.10
N THR A 2 55.30 -10.59 47.78
CA THR A 2 56.51 -11.09 47.12
C THR A 2 56.49 -10.89 45.60
N VAL A 3 57.67 -10.66 45.00
CA VAL A 3 57.89 -10.42 43.55
C VAL A 3 57.17 -11.44 42.65
N LYS A 4 57.06 -12.70 43.09
CA LYS A 4 56.32 -13.76 42.39
C LYS A 4 54.82 -13.44 42.17
N GLN A 5 54.20 -12.71 43.08
CA GLN A 5 52.78 -12.36 43.02
C GLN A 5 52.51 -11.27 41.96
N TYR A 6 53.45 -10.32 41.79
CA TYR A 6 53.39 -9.30 40.74
C TYR A 6 53.61 -9.92 39.35
N GLN A 7 54.59 -10.81 39.22
CA GLN A 7 54.84 -11.54 37.96
C GLN A 7 53.62 -12.35 37.50
N ARG A 8 52.94 -13.03 38.44
CA ARG A 8 51.72 -13.80 38.11
C ARG A 8 50.56 -12.91 37.68
N LYS A 9 50.35 -11.76 38.31
CA LYS A 9 49.33 -10.79 37.90
C LYS A 9 49.64 -10.19 36.53
N PHE A 10 50.90 -9.86 36.26
CA PHE A 10 51.34 -9.33 34.97
C PHE A 10 51.10 -10.33 33.82
N ILE A 11 51.41 -11.62 34.04
CA ILE A 11 51.14 -12.68 33.06
C ILE A 11 49.63 -12.81 32.77
N ILE A 12 48.78 -12.77 33.81
CA ILE A 12 47.33 -12.87 33.65
C ILE A 12 46.77 -11.67 32.89
N TYR A 13 47.21 -10.45 33.20
CA TYR A 13 46.79 -9.24 32.48
C TYR A 13 47.25 -9.27 31.01
N SER A 14 48.49 -9.71 30.75
CA SER A 14 49.02 -9.84 29.38
C SER A 14 48.23 -10.85 28.56
N LEU A 15 47.92 -12.02 29.13
CA LEU A 15 47.06 -13.02 28.48
C LEU A 15 45.64 -12.51 28.24
N PHE A 16 45.06 -11.78 29.18
CA PHE A 16 43.73 -11.20 29.03
C PHE A 16 43.70 -10.16 27.90
N VAL A 17 44.70 -9.28 27.82
CA VAL A 17 44.82 -8.28 26.74
C VAL A 17 45.01 -8.96 25.38
N LEU A 18 45.79 -10.05 25.32
CA LEU A 18 45.97 -10.84 24.10
C LEU A 18 44.67 -11.49 23.63
N VAL A 19 43.93 -12.13 24.52
CA VAL A 19 42.63 -12.76 24.20
C VAL A 19 41.62 -11.70 23.77
N LEU A 20 41.56 -10.56 24.48
CA LEU A 20 40.68 -9.45 24.14
C LEU A 20 41.02 -8.87 22.75
N SER A 21 42.31 -8.72 22.44
CA SER A 21 42.77 -8.29 21.12
C SER A 21 42.35 -9.26 20.02
N GLN A 22 42.50 -10.58 20.21
CA GLN A 22 42.08 -11.57 19.22
C GLN A 22 40.56 -11.58 18.98
N VAL A 23 39.77 -11.35 20.03
CA VAL A 23 38.30 -11.22 19.91
C VAL A 23 37.93 -9.96 19.14
N ILE A 24 38.55 -8.81 19.46
CA ILE A 24 38.32 -7.54 18.75
C ILE A 24 38.70 -7.66 17.27
N THR A 25 39.84 -8.27 16.94
CA THR A 25 40.26 -8.48 15.55
C THR A 25 39.28 -9.37 14.78
N LYS A 26 38.72 -10.42 15.40
CA LYS A 26 37.68 -11.26 14.77
C LYS A 26 36.36 -10.52 14.54
N ILE A 27 35.98 -9.60 15.43
CA ILE A 27 34.77 -8.78 15.30
C ILE A 27 34.95 -7.70 14.21
N ILE A 28 36.14 -7.12 14.08
CA ILE A 28 36.43 -6.11 13.05
C ILE A 28 36.56 -6.77 11.67
N ASN A 29 37.18 -7.96 11.58
CA ASN A 29 37.38 -8.69 10.32
C ASN A 29 36.23 -9.64 9.96
N ILE A 30 34.97 -9.25 10.20
CA ILE A 30 33.83 -10.03 9.70
C ILE A 30 33.96 -10.08 8.16
N PRO A 31 34.08 -11.28 7.56
CA PRO A 31 34.30 -11.39 6.13
C PRO A 31 33.10 -10.78 5.40
N GLU A 32 33.37 -9.90 4.43
CA GLU A 32 32.36 -9.21 3.60
C GLU A 32 31.29 -10.18 3.04
N LYS A 33 31.70 -11.42 2.73
CA LYS A 33 30.81 -12.50 2.30
C LYS A 33 29.70 -12.84 3.32
N ALA A 34 30.00 -12.80 4.62
CA ALA A 34 29.01 -13.06 5.67
C ALA A 34 27.98 -11.91 5.77
N GLN A 35 28.41 -10.66 5.59
CA GLN A 35 27.49 -9.51 5.56
C GLN A 35 26.63 -9.50 4.30
N ALA A 36 27.21 -9.83 3.14
CA ALA A 36 26.49 -9.97 1.87
C ALA A 36 25.45 -11.10 1.94
N GLN A 37 25.78 -12.22 2.58
CA GLN A 37 24.88 -13.34 2.78
C GLN A 37 23.70 -12.96 3.69
N THR A 38 23.91 -12.21 4.77
CA THR A 38 22.83 -11.70 5.63
C THR A 38 21.92 -10.68 4.94
N LYS A 39 22.48 -9.80 4.10
CA LYS A 39 21.66 -8.88 3.28
C LYS A 39 20.83 -9.64 2.23
N SER A 40 21.41 -10.68 1.63
CA SER A 40 20.70 -11.55 0.69
C SER A 40 19.54 -12.28 1.37
N THR A 41 19.74 -12.87 2.54
CA THR A 41 18.67 -13.56 3.28
C THR A 41 17.57 -12.59 3.74
N ALA A 42 17.93 -11.38 4.20
CA ALA A 42 16.95 -10.34 4.53
C ALA A 42 16.11 -9.92 3.32
N LYS A 43 16.75 -9.75 2.15
CA LYS A 43 16.06 -9.44 0.88
C LYS A 43 15.14 -10.57 0.46
N VAL A 44 15.59 -11.83 0.53
CA VAL A 44 14.77 -13.01 0.20
C VAL A 44 13.56 -13.09 1.12
N ASN A 45 13.75 -12.89 2.42
CA ASN A 45 12.65 -12.87 3.39
C ASN A 45 11.64 -11.74 3.09
N TYR A 46 12.13 -10.54 2.77
CA TYR A 46 11.27 -9.42 2.38
C TYR A 46 10.45 -9.74 1.11
N LEU A 47 11.09 -10.31 0.08
CA LEU A 47 10.42 -10.68 -1.16
C LEU A 47 9.35 -11.76 -0.94
N ALA A 48 9.64 -12.78 -0.11
CA ALA A 48 8.67 -13.81 0.25
C ALA A 48 7.48 -13.25 1.04
N MET A 49 7.72 -12.34 2.01
CA MET A 49 6.66 -11.67 2.77
C MET A 49 5.80 -10.77 1.88
N ARG A 50 6.43 -10.04 0.96
CA ARG A 50 5.75 -9.21 -0.03
C ARG A 50 4.87 -10.06 -0.95
N GLU A 51 5.40 -11.17 -1.46
CA GLU A 51 4.65 -12.10 -2.30
C GLU A 51 3.43 -12.66 -1.54
N LYS A 52 3.62 -13.10 -0.29
CA LYS A 52 2.52 -13.56 0.57
C LYS A 52 1.44 -12.48 0.77
N HIS A 53 1.84 -11.23 0.98
CA HIS A 53 0.91 -10.11 1.12
C HIS A 53 0.14 -9.82 -0.17
N VAL A 54 0.84 -9.77 -1.31
CA VAL A 54 0.20 -9.58 -2.62
C VAL A 54 -0.76 -10.73 -2.94
N ASN A 55 -0.38 -11.96 -2.60
CA ASN A 55 -1.23 -13.14 -2.76
C ASN A 55 -2.47 -13.05 -1.87
N LEU A 56 -2.36 -12.56 -0.64
CA LEU A 56 -3.51 -12.30 0.23
C LEU A 56 -4.48 -11.28 -0.39
N LEU A 57 -3.97 -10.15 -0.88
CA LEU A 57 -4.80 -9.13 -1.56
C LEU A 57 -5.49 -9.67 -2.82
N ARG A 58 -4.84 -10.62 -3.52
CA ARG A 58 -5.38 -11.31 -4.69
C ARG A 58 -6.29 -12.49 -4.35
N GLY A 59 -6.50 -12.80 -3.06
CA GLY A 59 -7.31 -13.93 -2.62
C GLY A 59 -6.71 -15.29 -3.00
N LEU A 60 -5.39 -15.43 -2.88
CA LEU A 60 -4.61 -16.65 -3.09
C LEU A 60 -4.15 -17.26 -1.74
N PRO A 61 -4.04 -18.60 -1.64
CA PRO A 61 -4.35 -19.58 -2.67
C PRO A 61 -5.87 -19.83 -2.78
N HIS A 62 -6.33 -20.15 -3.99
CA HIS A 62 -7.75 -20.42 -4.27
C HIS A 62 -8.28 -21.71 -3.61
N ASN A 63 -7.38 -22.59 -3.14
CA ASN A 63 -7.68 -23.95 -2.70
C ASN A 63 -7.83 -24.09 -1.18
N LEU A 64 -8.04 -22.98 -0.45
CA LEU A 64 -8.38 -23.05 0.96
C LEU A 64 -9.75 -23.71 1.13
N SER A 65 -9.87 -24.62 2.11
CA SER A 65 -11.14 -25.31 2.44
C SER A 65 -12.28 -24.30 2.71
N TYR A 66 -11.92 -23.15 3.28
CA TYR A 66 -12.77 -21.97 3.36
C TYR A 66 -12.39 -21.03 2.21
N ASP A 67 -13.18 -21.02 1.13
CA ASP A 67 -12.95 -20.20 -0.08
C ASP A 67 -13.50 -18.76 0.14
N PRO A 68 -12.67 -17.77 0.52
CA PRO A 68 -13.14 -16.42 0.81
C PRO A 68 -13.67 -15.71 -0.43
N ARG A 69 -13.20 -16.10 -1.62
CA ARG A 69 -13.66 -15.53 -2.89
C ARG A 69 -15.09 -15.98 -3.18
N ARG A 70 -15.39 -17.27 -3.05
CA ARG A 70 -16.76 -17.76 -3.21
C ARG A 70 -17.70 -17.12 -2.19
N LYS A 71 -17.26 -16.98 -0.94
CA LYS A 71 -18.04 -16.28 0.09
C LYS A 71 -18.31 -14.83 -0.31
N ALA A 72 -17.28 -14.08 -0.71
CA ALA A 72 -17.44 -12.69 -1.14
C ALA A 72 -18.33 -12.55 -2.39
N ILE A 73 -18.21 -13.45 -3.37
CA ILE A 73 -19.08 -13.48 -4.56
C ILE A 73 -20.53 -13.76 -4.16
N SER A 74 -20.75 -14.73 -3.26
CA SER A 74 -22.09 -15.06 -2.77
C SER A 74 -22.70 -13.89 -2.01
N GLU A 75 -21.94 -13.25 -1.12
CA GLU A 75 -22.37 -12.05 -0.38
C GLU A 75 -22.70 -10.89 -1.33
N MET A 76 -21.85 -10.64 -2.34
CA MET A 76 -22.09 -9.63 -3.38
C MET A 76 -23.37 -9.94 -4.16
N GLN A 77 -23.57 -11.19 -4.60
CA GLN A 77 -24.77 -11.60 -5.34
C GLN A 77 -26.04 -11.44 -4.49
N GLN A 78 -25.98 -11.76 -3.20
CA GLN A 78 -27.09 -11.52 -2.26
C GLN A 78 -27.40 -10.03 -2.15
N GLN A 79 -26.38 -9.19 -1.98
CA GLN A 79 -26.55 -7.73 -1.93
C GLN A 79 -27.15 -7.18 -3.23
N GLU A 80 -26.70 -7.65 -4.40
CA GLU A 80 -27.26 -7.24 -5.70
C GLU A 80 -28.74 -7.62 -5.81
N GLN A 81 -29.11 -8.85 -5.41
CA GLN A 81 -30.49 -9.30 -5.39
C GLN A 81 -31.35 -8.49 -4.42
N GLU A 82 -30.83 -8.13 -3.25
CA GLU A 82 -31.51 -7.27 -2.29
C GLU A 82 -31.70 -5.86 -2.84
N ILE A 83 -30.66 -5.24 -3.40
CA ILE A 83 -30.74 -3.91 -4.01
C ILE A 83 -31.75 -3.93 -5.14
N PHE A 84 -31.73 -4.96 -5.99
CA PHE A 84 -32.70 -5.15 -7.05
C PHE A 84 -34.13 -5.28 -6.51
N SER A 85 -34.34 -6.14 -5.52
CA SER A 85 -35.66 -6.36 -4.91
C SER A 85 -36.19 -5.12 -4.19
N ARG A 86 -35.33 -4.37 -3.50
CA ARG A 86 -35.67 -3.08 -2.87
C ARG A 86 -36.06 -2.06 -3.94
N ARG A 87 -35.29 -1.92 -5.02
CA ARG A 87 -35.61 -1.01 -6.14
C ARG A 87 -36.97 -1.31 -6.77
N ILE A 88 -37.31 -2.59 -6.97
CA ILE A 88 -38.61 -3.01 -7.51
C ILE A 88 -39.74 -2.72 -6.51
N LYS A 89 -39.55 -2.99 -5.22
CA LYS A 89 -40.54 -2.74 -4.16
C LYS A 89 -40.80 -1.25 -3.95
N ASP A 90 -39.76 -0.42 -4.02
CA ASP A 90 -39.83 1.03 -3.84
C ASP A 90 -40.35 1.75 -5.09
N GLY A 91 -40.67 1.02 -6.17
CA GLY A 91 -41.13 1.59 -7.44
C GLY A 91 -40.05 2.40 -8.18
N VAL A 92 -38.80 2.36 -7.69
CA VAL A 92 -37.66 3.06 -8.28
C VAL A 92 -37.09 2.19 -9.39
N SER A 93 -37.83 2.08 -10.50
CA SER A 93 -37.21 1.73 -11.77
C SER A 93 -36.38 2.93 -12.19
N PRO A 94 -35.04 2.84 -12.31
CA PRO A 94 -34.35 3.84 -13.09
C PRO A 94 -34.91 3.65 -14.49
N LEU A 95 -35.76 4.58 -14.94
CA LEU A 95 -36.18 4.64 -16.33
C LEU A 95 -34.95 5.09 -17.12
N ILE A 96 -33.96 4.20 -17.24
CA ILE A 96 -32.82 4.37 -18.11
C ILE A 96 -33.40 4.16 -19.50
N SER A 97 -33.86 5.25 -20.09
CA SER A 97 -34.34 5.26 -21.46
C SER A 97 -33.23 4.71 -22.35
N ALA A 98 -33.47 3.60 -23.05
CA ALA A 98 -32.49 3.01 -23.96
C ALA A 98 -32.14 3.97 -25.13
N THR A 99 -32.96 4.99 -25.33
CA THR A 99 -32.86 5.96 -26.42
C THR A 99 -32.48 7.36 -25.93
N THR A 100 -32.58 7.63 -24.62
CA THR A 100 -32.26 8.94 -24.04
C THR A 100 -31.09 8.79 -23.09
N TRP A 101 -29.97 9.42 -23.43
CA TRP A 101 -28.79 9.42 -22.60
C TRP A 101 -29.11 10.06 -21.24
N THR A 102 -29.03 9.27 -20.17
CA THR A 102 -29.14 9.76 -18.79
C THR A 102 -27.76 9.79 -18.16
N SER A 103 -27.36 10.98 -17.71
CA SER A 103 -26.12 11.13 -16.96
C SER A 103 -26.21 10.36 -15.66
N ILE A 104 -25.34 9.36 -15.48
CA ILE A 104 -25.08 8.72 -14.18
C ILE A 104 -24.19 9.65 -13.32
N GLY A 105 -23.76 10.78 -13.90
CA GLY A 105 -23.08 11.90 -13.26
C GLY A 105 -21.57 11.69 -13.13
N PRO A 106 -20.80 12.78 -12.98
CA PRO A 106 -19.62 12.77 -12.13
C PRO A 106 -20.11 12.91 -10.68
N SER A 107 -20.27 11.81 -9.95
CA SER A 107 -20.49 11.88 -8.51
C SER A 107 -19.21 12.37 -7.83
N PRO A 108 -19.27 13.25 -6.80
CA PRO A 108 -18.11 13.58 -5.99
C PRO A 108 -17.49 12.28 -5.50
N ILE A 109 -16.18 12.11 -5.72
CA ILE A 109 -15.45 10.96 -5.21
C ILE A 109 -15.41 11.12 -3.69
N PRO A 110 -16.18 10.33 -2.91
CA PRO A 110 -16.18 10.46 -1.47
C PRO A 110 -14.80 10.05 -0.96
N ASN A 111 -14.35 10.72 0.09
CA ASN A 111 -13.00 10.52 0.62
C ASN A 111 -11.87 10.77 -0.41
N GLY A 112 -12.00 11.83 -1.22
CA GLY A 112 -10.95 12.26 -2.12
C GLY A 112 -9.68 12.71 -1.39
N ILE A 113 -8.52 12.31 -1.92
CA ILE A 113 -7.22 12.74 -1.41
C ILE A 113 -6.92 14.12 -1.99
N VAL A 114 -6.95 15.13 -1.12
CA VAL A 114 -6.36 16.45 -1.41
C VAL A 114 -5.04 16.56 -0.66
N THR A 115 -4.01 17.07 -1.34
CA THR A 115 -2.70 17.24 -0.71
C THR A 115 -2.77 18.27 0.43
N ASN A 116 -2.46 17.80 1.63
CA ASN A 116 -1.68 18.51 2.64
C ASN A 116 -2.36 19.40 3.71
N VAL A 117 -3.56 19.08 4.20
CA VAL A 117 -4.03 19.64 5.49
C VAL A 117 -4.85 18.59 6.27
N PHE A 118 -4.19 17.92 7.23
CA PHE A 118 -4.78 17.11 8.33
C PHE A 118 -5.78 16.00 7.95
N GLY A 119 -5.35 14.97 7.21
CA GLY A 119 -5.98 13.63 7.22
C GLY A 119 -7.47 13.56 6.84
N THR A 120 -8.04 14.66 6.36
CA THR A 120 -9.46 14.80 6.13
C THR A 120 -9.72 14.52 4.66
N ASN A 121 -10.22 13.33 4.39
CA ASN A 121 -10.65 12.98 3.05
C ASN A 121 -11.96 13.71 2.77
N ILE A 122 -11.94 14.72 1.89
CA ILE A 122 -13.13 15.49 1.50
C ILE A 122 -13.63 15.03 0.13
N PRO A 123 -14.92 15.19 -0.20
CA PRO A 123 -15.42 14.88 -1.53
C PRO A 123 -14.72 15.73 -2.60
N VAL A 124 -14.23 15.11 -3.68
CA VAL A 124 -13.53 15.82 -4.79
C VAL A 124 -14.14 15.48 -6.16
N SER A 125 -14.01 16.39 -7.12
CA SER A 125 -14.56 16.25 -8.49
C SER A 125 -13.54 15.75 -9.54
N GLY A 126 -12.40 15.20 -9.11
CA GLY A 126 -11.34 14.72 -10.01
C GLY A 126 -10.38 15.81 -10.50
N ARG A 127 -9.46 15.48 -11.42
CA ARG A 127 -8.40 16.40 -11.92
C ARG A 127 -8.83 17.11 -13.20
N ILE A 128 -8.79 18.44 -13.17
CA ILE A 128 -8.96 19.33 -14.34
C ILE A 128 -7.58 19.76 -14.86
N SER A 129 -7.36 19.66 -16.17
CA SER A 129 -6.09 20.01 -16.83
C SER A 129 -6.16 21.28 -17.68
N ALA A 130 -7.34 21.69 -18.13
CA ALA A 130 -7.51 22.89 -18.94
C ALA A 130 -8.85 23.57 -18.65
N ILE A 131 -8.85 24.90 -18.68
CA ILE A 131 -10.04 25.75 -18.61
C ILE A 131 -9.90 26.82 -19.67
N ALA A 132 -10.94 27.05 -20.48
CA ALA A 132 -10.98 28.11 -21.48
C ALA A 132 -12.32 28.83 -21.43
N VAL A 133 -12.29 30.14 -21.23
CA VAL A 133 -13.49 30.99 -21.27
C VAL A 133 -13.69 31.51 -22.70
N HIS A 134 -14.93 31.53 -23.17
CA HIS A 134 -15.23 31.99 -24.51
C HIS A 134 -14.91 33.50 -24.66
N PRO A 135 -14.21 33.92 -25.73
CA PRO A 135 -13.61 35.26 -25.82
C PRO A 135 -14.61 36.40 -25.89
N THR A 136 -15.84 36.14 -26.34
CA THR A 136 -16.90 37.15 -26.48
C THR A 136 -18.08 36.94 -25.54
N ASN A 137 -18.13 35.81 -24.83
CA ASN A 137 -19.23 35.51 -23.91
C ASN A 137 -18.66 34.83 -22.64
N PRO A 138 -18.49 35.57 -21.54
CA PRO A 138 -17.92 35.02 -20.31
C PRO A 138 -18.79 33.94 -19.65
N ASP A 139 -20.06 33.80 -20.05
CA ASP A 139 -20.97 32.76 -19.52
C ASP A 139 -20.70 31.37 -20.12
N ILE A 140 -19.83 31.27 -21.14
CA ILE A 140 -19.46 29.99 -21.77
C ILE A 140 -18.04 29.61 -21.36
N VAL A 141 -17.91 28.48 -20.66
CA VAL A 141 -16.63 27.97 -20.16
C VAL A 141 -16.44 26.53 -20.61
N TYR A 142 -15.29 26.23 -21.18
CA TYR A 142 -14.88 24.87 -21.56
C TYR A 142 -13.90 24.32 -20.53
N VAL A 143 -14.12 23.08 -20.11
CA VAL A 143 -13.29 22.42 -19.10
C VAL A 143 -12.77 21.09 -19.63
N GLY A 144 -11.45 20.91 -19.62
CA GLY A 144 -10.77 19.67 -19.97
C GLY A 144 -10.41 18.87 -18.72
N ALA A 145 -11.03 17.70 -18.54
CA ALA A 145 -10.70 16.75 -17.49
C ALA A 145 -9.54 15.85 -17.91
N ALA A 146 -8.70 15.45 -16.95
CA ALA A 146 -7.47 14.69 -17.24
C ALA A 146 -7.70 13.34 -17.94
N GLN A 147 -8.81 12.66 -17.61
CA GLN A 147 -9.24 11.39 -18.23
C GLN A 147 -10.75 11.37 -18.53
N GLY A 148 -11.45 12.49 -18.29
CA GLY A 148 -12.92 12.58 -18.39
C GLY A 148 -13.44 13.24 -19.67
N GLY A 149 -12.55 13.69 -20.57
CA GLY A 149 -12.93 14.40 -21.79
C GLY A 149 -13.10 15.91 -21.60
N VAL A 150 -13.91 16.54 -22.45
CA VAL A 150 -14.13 17.99 -22.50
C VAL A 150 -15.60 18.30 -22.24
N PHE A 151 -15.86 19.30 -21.40
CA PHE A 151 -17.19 19.75 -20.97
C PHE A 151 -17.41 21.23 -21.32
N ARG A 152 -18.67 21.66 -21.46
CA ARG A 152 -19.14 23.04 -21.72
C ARG A 152 -20.38 23.33 -20.88
#